data_AF-A0A4Z0AWU7-F1
#
_entry.id   AF-A0A4Z0AWU7-F1
#
_cell.length_a   1.000
_cell.length_b   1.000
_cell.length_c   1.000
_cell.angle_alpha   90.00
_cell.angle_beta   90.00
_cell.angle_gamma   90.00
#
_symmetry.space_group_name_H-M   'P 1'
#
loop_
_entity.id
_entity.type
_entity.pdbx_description
1 polymer ?
#
loop_
_entity_poly.entity_id
_entity_poly.type
_entity_poly.pdbx_seq_one_letter_code
_entity_poly.pdbx_strand_id
1 'polypeptide(L)'
;MKTIERQNKESRITLRLNKTELDAMNAKVVEAGYKSAGAFIRDFVANGQVKPKVGQDVVQIARELMNLASMINADRPSSELLEKVKYIAQVNLGGVK
;
A
#
# COMPACT_ATOMS: atom_id res chain seq x y z
N MET A 1 -12.10 20.06 31.94
CA MET A 1 -11.85 19.70 30.53
C MET A 1 -10.44 20.16 30.18
N LYS A 2 -9.51 19.26 29.84
CA LYS A 2 -8.15 19.65 29.41
C LYS A 2 -8.24 20.18 27.98
N THR A 3 -7.98 21.47 27.81
CA THR A 3 -7.83 22.11 26.50
C THR A 3 -6.62 21.48 25.82
N ILE A 4 -6.84 20.72 24.74
CA ILE A 4 -5.75 20.21 23.91
C ILE A 4 -5.28 21.41 23.09
N GLU A 5 -4.28 22.13 23.60
CA GLU A 5 -3.56 23.13 22.81
C GLU A 5 -2.92 22.40 21.62
N ARG A 6 -3.39 22.72 20.41
CA ARG A 6 -2.73 22.28 19.18
C ARG A 6 -1.38 23.00 19.14
N GLN A 7 -0.31 22.31 19.55
CA GLN A 7 1.06 22.79 19.42
C GLN A 7 1.26 23.30 17.99
N ASN A 8 1.48 24.60 17.88
CA ASN A 8 1.78 25.25 16.61
C ASN A 8 3.02 24.57 16.03
N LYS A 9 2.96 24.19 14.75
CA LYS A 9 4.16 23.78 13.99
C LYS A 9 5.05 25.02 13.82
N GLU A 10 5.85 25.33 14.83
CA GLU A 10 6.68 26.55 14.88
C GLU A 10 7.73 26.61 13.76
N SER A 11 8.05 25.48 13.13
CA SER A 11 9.00 25.41 12.01
C SER A 11 8.25 25.13 10.70
N ARG A 12 8.05 26.18 9.89
CA ARG A 12 7.52 26.03 8.52
C ARG A 12 8.67 26.02 7.53
N ILE A 13 8.77 24.94 6.76
CA ILE A 13 9.71 24.82 5.63
C ILE A 13 8.93 25.06 4.33
N THR A 14 9.43 25.98 3.50
CA THR A 14 8.88 26.22 2.16
C THR A 14 9.78 25.56 1.13
N LEU A 15 9.22 24.64 0.34
CA LEU A 15 9.90 23.98 -0.77
C LEU A 15 9.40 24.59 -2.07
N ARG A 16 10.32 25.00 -2.95
CA ARG A 16 9.99 25.54 -4.27
C ARG A 16 10.20 24.44 -5.30
N LEU A 17 9.14 24.08 -6.00
CA LEU A 17 9.14 23.02 -7.00
C LEU A 17 8.71 23.61 -8.34
N ASN A 18 9.33 23.15 -9.43
CA ASN A 18 8.81 23.35 -10.77
C ASN A 18 7.61 22.43 -11.03
N LYS A 19 6.95 22.59 -12.18
CA LYS A 19 5.72 21.83 -12.49
C LYS A 19 5.97 20.32 -12.56
N THR A 20 7.04 19.90 -13.23
CA THR A 20 7.42 18.48 -13.36
C THR A 20 7.73 17.85 -12.01
N GLU A 21 8.43 18.57 -11.13
CA GLU A 21 8.74 18.13 -9.77
C GLU A 21 7.48 18.01 -8.90
N LEU A 22 6.56 18.96 -9.04
CA LEU A 22 5.28 18.93 -8.33
C LEU A 22 4.43 17.73 -8.77
N ASP A 23 4.37 17.46 -10.08
CA ASP A 23 3.64 16.32 -10.63
C ASP A 23 4.26 14.98 -10.18
N ALA A 24 5.59 14.89 -10.21
CA ALA A 24 6.31 13.71 -9.70
C ALA A 24 6.10 13.50 -8.19
N MET A 25 6.07 14.59 -7.40
CA MET A 25 5.77 14.52 -5.98
C MET A 25 4.34 14.02 -5.74
N ASN A 26 3.36 14.57 -6.46
CA ASN A 26 1.96 14.17 -6.32
C ASN A 26 1.75 12.69 -6.70
N ALA A 27 2.41 12.20 -7.75
CA ALA A 27 2.39 10.79 -8.12
C ALA A 27 2.90 9.89 -6.97
N LYS A 28 4.06 10.23 -6.39
CA LYS A 28 4.64 9.48 -5.25
C LYS A 28 3.75 9.51 -4.01
N VAL A 29 3.10 10.64 -3.74
CA VAL A 29 2.16 10.79 -2.62
C VAL A 29 0.97 9.84 -2.77
N VAL A 30 0.40 9.76 -3.98
CA VAL A 30 -0.74 8.89 -4.29
C VAL A 30 -0.33 7.42 -4.25
N GLU A 31 0.79 7.07 -4.87
CA GLU A 31 1.35 5.71 -4.90
C GLU A 31 1.60 5.18 -3.48
N ALA A 32 2.23 5.99 -2.63
CA ALA A 32 2.49 5.65 -1.24
C ALA A 32 1.23 5.76 -0.34
N GLY A 33 0.09 6.18 -0.88
CA GLY A 33 -1.20 6.18 -0.18
C GLY A 33 -1.42 7.31 0.82
N TYR A 34 -0.65 8.39 0.75
CA TYR A 34 -0.79 9.54 1.64
C TYR A 34 -1.87 10.51 1.14
N LYS A 35 -2.70 11.03 2.06
CA LYS A 35 -3.73 12.03 1.74
C LYS A 35 -3.19 13.44 1.51
N SER A 36 -1.95 13.71 1.91
CA SER A 36 -1.32 15.03 1.75
C SER A 36 0.19 14.90 1.56
N ALA A 37 0.74 15.76 0.71
CA ALA A 37 2.18 15.86 0.48
C ALA A 37 2.95 16.16 1.78
N GLY A 38 2.39 16.97 2.67
CA GLY A 38 3.03 17.27 3.96
C GLY A 38 3.17 16.04 4.87
N ALA A 39 2.23 15.10 4.84
CA ALA A 39 2.35 13.86 5.61
C ALA A 39 3.42 12.94 4.99
N PHE A 40 3.40 12.80 3.66
CA PHE A 40 4.42 12.07 2.91
C PHE A 40 5.83 12.59 3.18
N ILE A 41 6.06 13.91 3.05
CA ILE A 41 7.37 14.53 3.24
C ILE A 41 7.87 14.35 4.68
N ARG A 42 6.99 14.56 5.69
CA ARG A 42 7.40 14.39 7.08
C ARG A 42 7.83 12.95 7.37
N ASP A 43 7.09 11.98 6.85
CA ASP A 43 7.38 10.57 7.08
C ASP A 43 8.66 10.15 6.34
N PHE A 44 8.84 10.61 5.11
CA PHE A 44 10.07 10.40 4.35
C PHE A 44 11.30 11.02 5.01
N VAL A 45 11.19 12.26 5.52
CA VAL A 45 12.30 12.94 6.22
C VAL A 45 12.63 12.27 7.56
N ALA A 46 11.62 11.81 8.30
CA ALA A 46 11.83 11.16 9.59
C ALA A 46 12.42 9.75 9.48
N ASN A 47 12.00 8.98 8.47
CA ASN A 47 12.28 7.54 8.39
C ASN A 47 13.19 7.15 7.21
N GLY A 48 13.51 8.07 6.30
CA GLY A 48 14.28 7.82 5.08
C GLY A 48 13.53 7.02 4.00
N GLN A 49 12.38 6.42 4.34
CA GLN A 49 11.53 5.63 3.45
C GLN A 49 10.05 5.83 3.83
N VAL A 50 9.16 5.71 2.83
CA VAL A 50 7.71 5.69 3.04
C VAL A 50 7.21 4.26 3.06
N LYS A 51 6.26 3.94 3.96
CA LYS A 51 5.67 2.62 3.99
C LYS A 51 4.84 2.40 2.71
N PRO A 52 5.04 1.29 1.98
CA PRO A 52 4.29 1.03 0.77
C PRO A 52 2.81 0.82 1.12
N LYS A 53 1.93 1.37 0.28
CA LYS A 53 0.50 1.10 0.37
C LYS A 53 0.26 -0.36 0.00
N VAL A 54 -0.28 -1.15 0.92
CA VAL A 54 -0.75 -2.49 0.59
C VAL A 54 -2.04 -2.35 -0.23
N GLY A 55 -1.98 -2.71 -1.51
CA GLY A 55 -3.14 -2.72 -2.40
C GLY A 55 -4.18 -3.78 -2.01
N GLN A 56 -5.44 -3.58 -2.39
CA GLN A 56 -6.48 -4.59 -2.17
C GLN A 56 -6.14 -5.93 -2.82
N ASP A 57 -5.51 -5.89 -4.00
CA ASP A 57 -5.07 -7.08 -4.72
C ASP A 57 -4.05 -7.89 -3.91
N VAL A 58 -3.11 -7.22 -3.23
CA VAL A 58 -2.12 -7.87 -2.37
C VAL A 58 -2.80 -8.58 -1.20
N VAL A 59 -3.82 -7.96 -0.60
CA VAL A 59 -4.62 -8.57 0.48
C VAL A 59 -5.41 -9.77 -0.04
N GLN A 60 -6.00 -9.67 -1.24
CA GLN A 60 -6.73 -10.76 -1.87
C GLN A 60 -5.79 -11.94 -2.17
N ILE A 61 -4.63 -11.70 -2.76
CA ILE A 61 -3.61 -12.72 -3.03
C ILE A 61 -3.18 -13.40 -1.73
N ALA A 62 -2.90 -12.63 -0.67
CA ALA A 62 -2.53 -13.20 0.62
C ALA A 62 -3.62 -14.12 1.18
N ARG A 63 -4.89 -13.73 1.08
CA ARG A 63 -6.04 -14.55 1.48
C ARG A 63 -6.12 -15.85 0.68
N GLU A 64 -5.95 -15.77 -0.64
CA GLU A 64 -6.03 -16.94 -1.50
C GLU A 64 -4.85 -17.90 -1.29
N LEU A 65 -3.65 -17.38 -1.00
CA LEU A 65 -2.49 -18.19 -0.62
C LEU A 65 -2.71 -18.91 0.73
N MET A 66 -3.32 -18.24 1.72
CA MET A 66 -3.70 -18.89 2.97
C MET A 66 -4.74 -20.00 2.74
N ASN A 67 -5.70 -19.77 1.83
CA ASN A 67 -6.68 -20.79 1.45
C ASN A 67 -6.01 -22.00 0.79
N LEU A 68 -5.07 -21.77 -0.14
CA LEU A 68 -4.28 -22.83 -0.76
C LEU A 68 -3.49 -23.63 0.28
N ALA A 69 -2.82 -22.96 1.22
CA ALA A 69 -2.10 -23.65 2.31
C ALA A 69 -3.04 -24.53 3.15
N SER A 70 -4.25 -24.05 3.44
CA SER A 70 -5.29 -24.84 4.11
C SER A 70 -5.72 -26.06 3.30
N MET A 71 -5.88 -25.91 1.98
CA MET A 71 -6.23 -27.03 1.09
C MET A 71 -5.13 -28.09 1.05
N ILE A 72 -3.86 -27.67 1.01
CA ILE A 72 -2.71 -28.58 1.08
C ILE A 72 -2.72 -29.34 2.40
N ASN A 73 -2.93 -28.65 3.53
CA ASN A 73 -3.00 -29.28 4.85
C ASN A 73 -4.20 -30.23 5.02
N ALA A 74 -5.22 -30.10 4.18
CA ALA A 74 -6.40 -30.97 4.16
C ALA A 74 -6.28 -32.12 3.14
N ASP A 75 -5.08 -32.36 2.58
CA ASP A 75 -4.80 -33.38 1.56
C ASP A 75 -5.78 -33.33 0.37
N ARG A 76 -6.17 -32.12 -0.05
CA ARG A 76 -7.04 -31.91 -1.20
C ARG A 76 -6.38 -32.47 -2.48
N PRO A 77 -7.17 -33.00 -3.43
CA PRO A 77 -6.65 -33.51 -4.69
C PRO A 77 -5.80 -32.48 -5.45
N SER A 78 -4.71 -32.92 -6.07
CA SER A 78 -3.80 -32.05 -6.83
C SER A 78 -4.48 -31.26 -7.94
N SER A 79 -5.58 -31.77 -8.51
CA SER A 79 -6.42 -31.05 -9.48
C SER A 79 -7.03 -29.78 -8.89
N GLU A 80 -7.59 -29.86 -7.68
CA GLU A 80 -8.19 -28.72 -6.96
C GLU A 80 -7.11 -27.70 -6.56
N LEU A 81 -5.94 -28.17 -6.13
CA LEU A 81 -4.80 -27.32 -5.80
C LEU A 81 -4.29 -26.55 -7.03
N LEU A 82 -4.17 -27.23 -8.18
CA LEU A 82 -3.77 -26.62 -9.45
C LEU A 82 -4.75 -25.56 -9.93
N GLU A 83 -6.06 -25.80 -9.82
CA GLU A 83 -7.07 -24.79 -10.15
C GLU A 83 -6.95 -23.56 -9.25
N LYS A 84 -6.72 -23.76 -7.95
CA LYS A 84 -6.51 -22.66 -7.00
C LYS A 84 -5.27 -21.84 -7.33
N VAL A 85 -4.16 -22.48 -7.71
CA VAL A 85 -2.93 -21.80 -8.15
C VAL A 85 -3.18 -20.99 -9.43
N LYS A 86 -3.89 -21.55 -10.41
CA LYS A 86 -4.26 -20.82 -11.65
C LYS A 86 -5.11 -19.58 -11.35
N TYR A 87 -6.07 -19.70 -10.44
CA TYR A 87 -6.90 -18.59 -10.00
C TYR A 87 -6.05 -17.49 -9.33
N ILE A 88 -5.15 -17.85 -8.41
CA ILE A 88 -4.24 -16.88 -7.77
C ILE A 88 -3.38 -16.15 -8.81
N ALA A 89 -2.85 -16.87 -9.80
CA ALA A 89 -2.07 -16.28 -10.88
C ALA A 89 -2.91 -15.28 -11.70
N GLN A 90 -4.18 -15.60 -11.96
CA GLN A 90 -5.10 -14.71 -12.66
C GLN A 90 -5.39 -13.43 -11.85
N VAL A 91 -5.62 -13.54 -10.54
CA VAL A 91 -5.80 -12.39 -9.65
C VAL A 91 -4.56 -11.49 -9.67
N ASN A 92 -3.36 -12.07 -9.59
CA ASN A 92 -2.10 -11.32 -9.58
C ASN A 92 -1.82 -10.56 -10.90
N LEU A 93 -2.37 -11.03 -12.02
CA LEU A 93 -2.26 -10.35 -13.32
C LEU A 93 -3.30 -9.22 -13.50
N GLY A 94 -4.08 -8.89 -12.46
CA GLY A 94 -5.18 -7.91 -12.54
C GLY A 94 -6.42 -8.46 -13.25
N GLY A 95 -6.52 -9.77 -13.37
CA GLY A 95 -7.52 -10.49 -14.16
C GLY A 95 -8.77 -10.88 -13.40
N VAL A 96 -9.31 -10.02 -12.53
CA VAL A 96 -10.68 -10.17 -12.01
C VAL A 96 -11.47 -8.94 -12.40
N LYS A 97 -12.30 -9.10 -13.44
CA LYS A 97 -13.39 -8.18 -13.74
C LYS A 97 -14.56 -8.46 -12.81
#